data_AF-A0A4Q4M4C6-F1
#
_entry.id   AF-A0A4Q4M4C6-F1
#
_cell.length_a   1.000
_cell.length_b   1.000
_cell.length_c   1.000
_cell.angle_alpha   90.00
_cell.angle_beta   90.00
_cell.angle_gamma   90.00
#
_symmetry.space_group_name_H-M   'P 1'
#
loop_
_entity.id
_entity.type
_entity.pdbx_description
1 polymer ?
#
loop_
_entity_poly.entity_id
_entity_poly.type
_entity_poly.pdbx_seq_one_letter_code
_entity_poly.pdbx_strand_id
1 'polypeptide(L)'
;MQFEDLASKINIQENANSVTCTPKQYLETKRDATVQDLQSGVLAYLDLHKFTSEFSELFPTYQDVSSHFQQLSGIDVVGSFAISQSWVSKVEQDCIRILEQEGCTLDVTEVIGSRLPPSTIDIIAAKAKDAIIANFSQHSEGPKIVRVGPLILTETRRDGALDELSGYAKEDAEGQWRGLQDDPTRAEDIKFARERVKAMIPPTGLVQRLLLDQRPVEKTLEEHFWSTISAFETPNEEDFAMYWTDRLLTRWAVYNTGLASITDQKLYDQLGDLLATYAHKDLIPDTTAKARAQGLVLSRKTRKNLARLSSIVDATKSADTTYLSSALDKFNKKQNIASPSPDSLAAAKQSMLADMLRRLQKQKASDGPVLFLTLVSVLYAKQNDGVVYATGKFAPKLLKLLKGALGDEQFGKVEAWKEAAKSNSLSAEDRRGMAEMANSEDS
;
A
#
# COMPACT_ATOMS: atom_id res chain seq x y z
N MET A 1 -43.59 81.71 28.81
CA MET A 1 -42.73 80.69 29.47
C MET A 1 -43.24 79.28 29.15
N GLN A 2 -43.55 78.96 27.88
CA GLN A 2 -44.08 77.65 27.45
C GLN A 2 -43.40 77.08 26.18
N PHE A 3 -42.62 77.88 25.43
CA PHE A 3 -41.95 77.41 24.21
C PHE A 3 -40.63 76.65 24.48
N GLU A 4 -39.89 77.01 25.54
CA GLU A 4 -38.67 76.27 25.94
C GLU A 4 -38.99 74.84 26.42
N ASP A 5 -40.17 74.63 27.00
CA ASP A 5 -40.62 73.31 27.47
C ASP A 5 -41.16 72.42 26.32
N LEU A 6 -41.43 72.99 25.15
CA LEU A 6 -41.81 72.27 23.93
C LEU A 6 -40.60 71.87 23.09
N ALA A 7 -39.59 72.74 22.97
CA ALA A 7 -38.32 72.45 22.30
C ALA A 7 -37.51 71.35 23.00
N SER A 8 -37.69 71.18 24.31
CA SER A 8 -37.09 70.07 25.07
C SER A 8 -37.77 68.72 24.78
N LYS A 9 -39.06 68.71 24.39
CA LYS A 9 -39.91 67.51 24.27
C LYS A 9 -40.17 67.04 22.83
N ILE A 10 -40.02 67.93 21.85
CA ILE A 10 -40.30 67.65 20.43
C ILE A 10 -39.02 67.85 19.63
N ASN A 11 -38.74 66.90 18.75
CA ASN A 11 -37.74 67.06 17.73
C ASN A 11 -38.37 67.58 16.43
N ILE A 12 -37.67 68.50 15.77
CA ILE A 12 -38.11 69.18 14.55
C ILE A 12 -37.05 68.97 13.48
N GLN A 13 -37.36 68.20 12.44
CA GLN A 13 -36.54 68.04 11.25
C GLN A 13 -37.12 68.88 10.11
N GLU A 14 -36.34 69.80 9.57
CA GLU A 14 -36.73 70.61 8.42
C GLU A 14 -36.08 70.06 7.15
N ASN A 15 -36.92 69.53 6.25
CA ASN A 15 -36.55 69.19 4.89
C ASN A 15 -37.03 70.28 3.94
N ALA A 16 -36.45 70.35 2.74
CA ALA A 16 -36.73 71.41 1.75
C ALA A 16 -38.22 71.67 1.46
N ASN A 17 -39.09 70.69 1.67
CA ASN A 17 -40.54 70.77 1.41
C ASN A 17 -41.43 70.38 2.62
N SER A 18 -40.87 70.10 3.81
CA SER A 18 -41.69 69.65 4.95
C SER A 18 -40.96 69.81 6.29
N VAL A 19 -41.73 70.12 7.33
CA VAL A 19 -41.26 70.09 8.73
C VAL A 19 -41.89 68.88 9.42
N THR A 20 -41.05 67.95 9.89
CA THR A 20 -41.49 66.76 10.61
C THR A 20 -41.23 66.97 12.10
N CYS A 21 -42.31 66.98 12.90
CA CYS A 21 -42.24 67.11 14.35
C CYS A 21 -42.48 65.75 15.00
N THR A 22 -41.44 65.15 15.60
CA THR A 22 -41.54 63.85 16.28
C THR A 22 -41.27 64.03 17.77
N PRO A 23 -42.15 63.56 18.67
CA PRO A 23 -41.87 63.59 20.12
C PRO A 23 -40.60 62.81 20.46
N LYS A 24 -39.69 63.36 21.27
CA LYS A 24 -38.44 62.66 21.65
C LYS A 24 -38.72 61.35 22.39
N GLN A 25 -39.73 61.36 23.25
CA GLN A 25 -40.19 60.16 23.97
C GLN A 25 -40.64 59.04 23.02
N TYR A 26 -41.19 59.38 21.86
CA TYR A 26 -41.55 58.40 20.84
C TYR A 26 -40.30 57.76 20.21
N LEU A 27 -39.27 58.57 19.90
CA LEU A 27 -37.99 58.07 19.37
C LEU A 27 -37.24 57.20 20.40
N GLU A 28 -37.23 57.60 21.67
CA GLU A 28 -36.65 56.81 22.76
C GLU A 28 -37.40 55.47 22.93
N THR A 29 -38.73 55.50 22.95
CA THR A 29 -39.55 54.28 23.05
C THR A 29 -39.33 53.36 21.84
N LYS A 30 -39.24 53.93 20.63
CA LYS A 30 -38.99 53.16 19.40
C LYS A 30 -37.57 52.58 19.38
N ARG A 31 -36.57 53.34 19.82
CA ARG A 31 -35.20 52.86 20.01
C ARG A 31 -35.19 51.69 20.99
N ASP A 32 -35.80 51.86 22.16
CA ASP A 32 -35.81 50.87 23.22
C ASP A 32 -36.52 49.59 22.77
N ALA A 33 -37.65 49.71 22.07
CA ALA A 33 -38.34 48.58 21.46
C ALA A 33 -37.45 47.86 20.43
N THR A 34 -36.76 48.59 19.56
CA THR A 34 -35.88 48.01 18.54
C THR A 34 -34.68 47.29 19.16
N VAL A 35 -34.07 47.88 20.19
CA VAL A 35 -32.98 47.27 20.96
C VAL A 35 -33.49 46.03 21.71
N GLN A 36 -34.68 46.10 22.31
CA GLN A 36 -35.31 44.98 23.00
C GLN A 36 -35.66 43.82 22.04
N ASP A 37 -36.13 44.11 20.83
CA ASP A 37 -36.41 43.13 19.80
C ASP A 37 -35.12 42.42 19.33
N LEU A 38 -34.01 43.16 19.23
CA LEU A 38 -32.69 42.56 18.99
C LEU A 38 -32.24 41.72 20.19
N GLN A 39 -32.32 42.22 21.42
CA GLN A 39 -31.89 41.48 22.62
C GLN A 39 -32.70 40.20 22.86
N SER A 40 -33.99 40.20 22.56
CA SER A 40 -34.88 39.03 22.67
C SER A 40 -34.71 38.02 21.52
N GLY A 41 -34.01 38.42 20.45
CA GLY A 41 -33.82 37.62 19.25
C GLY A 41 -35.08 37.49 18.40
N VAL A 42 -35.99 38.46 18.49
CA VAL A 42 -37.05 38.68 17.49
C VAL A 42 -36.40 39.18 16.19
N LEU A 43 -35.45 40.11 16.31
CA LEU A 43 -34.56 40.51 15.23
C LEU A 43 -33.25 39.73 15.32
N ALA A 44 -32.80 39.18 14.18
CA ALA A 44 -31.52 38.47 14.12
C ALA A 44 -30.33 39.46 14.12
N TYR A 45 -30.47 40.58 13.41
CA TYR A 45 -29.44 41.61 13.31
C TYR A 45 -30.02 43.01 13.07
N LEU A 46 -29.20 44.03 13.32
CA LEU A 46 -29.41 45.42 12.94
C LEU A 46 -28.19 45.96 12.19
N ASP A 47 -28.44 46.76 11.16
CA ASP A 47 -27.41 47.54 10.46
C ASP A 47 -27.18 48.85 11.23
N LEU A 48 -25.98 49.01 11.78
CA LEU A 48 -25.64 50.13 12.63
C LEU A 48 -25.63 51.46 11.86
N HIS A 49 -25.30 51.46 10.56
CA HIS A 49 -25.37 52.69 9.75
C HIS A 49 -26.81 53.14 9.55
N LYS A 50 -27.72 52.19 9.27
CA LYS A 50 -29.15 52.51 9.16
C LYS A 50 -29.71 52.98 10.50
N PHE A 51 -29.31 52.33 11.60
CA PHE A 51 -29.70 52.73 12.94
C PHE A 51 -29.22 54.15 13.28
N THR A 52 -27.97 54.51 12.95
CA THR A 52 -27.47 55.89 13.10
C THR A 52 -28.31 56.87 12.29
N SER A 53 -28.69 56.54 11.05
CA SER A 53 -29.51 57.43 10.23
C SER A 53 -30.94 57.62 10.76
N GLU A 54 -31.51 56.58 11.37
CA GLU A 54 -32.87 56.61 11.91
C GLU A 54 -32.95 57.31 13.28
N PHE A 55 -31.87 57.23 14.08
CA PHE A 55 -31.79 57.81 15.43
C PHE A 55 -30.67 58.85 15.54
N SER A 56 -30.41 59.62 14.48
CA SER A 56 -29.27 60.57 14.39
C SER A 56 -29.26 61.65 15.47
N GLU A 57 -30.40 61.93 16.08
CA GLU A 57 -30.54 62.89 17.19
C GLU A 57 -30.13 62.32 18.54
N LEU A 58 -30.31 61.01 18.73
CA LEU A 58 -29.87 60.30 19.92
C LEU A 58 -28.40 59.89 19.79
N PHE A 59 -27.96 59.62 18.56
CA PHE A 59 -26.59 59.22 18.23
C PHE A 59 -26.07 60.01 17.02
N PRO A 60 -25.34 61.11 17.26
CA PRO A 60 -24.86 61.99 16.19
C PRO A 60 -23.91 61.31 15.21
N THR A 61 -23.17 60.30 15.65
CA THR A 61 -22.20 59.59 14.81
C THR A 61 -22.38 58.07 14.89
N TYR A 62 -21.87 57.39 13.86
CA TYR A 62 -21.75 55.93 13.84
C TYR A 62 -20.95 55.40 15.04
N GLN A 63 -19.93 56.14 15.46
CA GLN A 63 -19.08 55.74 16.59
C GLN A 63 -19.85 55.75 17.91
N ASP A 64 -20.80 56.67 18.07
CA ASP A 64 -21.68 56.73 19.25
C ASP A 64 -22.60 55.50 19.30
N VAL A 65 -23.21 55.14 18.16
CA VAL A 65 -24.04 53.92 18.04
C VAL A 65 -23.20 52.67 18.30
N SER A 66 -22.04 52.54 17.65
CA SER A 66 -21.18 51.36 17.83
C SER A 66 -20.74 51.19 19.29
N SER A 67 -20.36 52.29 19.95
CA SER A 67 -19.95 52.26 21.36
C SER A 67 -21.11 51.89 22.28
N HIS A 68 -22.32 52.40 21.99
CA HIS A 68 -23.52 52.04 22.71
C HIS A 68 -23.83 50.54 22.60
N PHE A 69 -23.87 49.99 21.39
CA PHE A 69 -24.18 48.58 21.17
C PHE A 69 -23.11 47.63 21.72
N GLN A 70 -21.84 48.04 21.78
CA GLN A 70 -20.77 47.28 22.43
C GLN A 70 -20.94 47.17 23.95
N GLN A 71 -21.64 48.11 24.59
CA GLN A 71 -21.90 48.11 26.03
C GLN A 71 -23.17 47.32 26.40
N LEU A 72 -24.01 46.99 25.43
CA LEU A 72 -25.24 46.25 25.66
C LEU A 72 -24.96 44.76 25.83
N SER A 73 -25.54 44.16 26.86
CA SER A 73 -25.52 42.70 27.03
C SER A 73 -26.46 42.03 26.03
N GLY A 74 -26.12 40.79 25.64
CA GLY A 74 -26.93 40.00 24.72
C GLY A 74 -26.78 40.36 23.24
N ILE A 75 -25.82 41.23 22.89
CA ILE A 75 -25.57 41.67 21.51
C ILE A 75 -24.07 41.50 21.20
N ASP A 76 -23.78 41.03 19.99
CA ASP A 76 -22.43 40.94 19.44
C ASP A 76 -22.29 41.90 18.26
N VAL A 77 -21.24 42.73 18.25
CA VAL A 77 -21.01 43.70 17.17
C VAL A 77 -19.97 43.14 16.21
N VAL A 78 -20.37 42.87 14.97
CA VAL A 78 -19.53 42.30 13.91
C VAL A 78 -19.54 43.24 12.71
N GLY A 79 -18.42 43.95 12.51
CA GLY A 79 -18.30 44.96 11.45
C GLY A 79 -19.31 46.08 11.65
N SER A 80 -20.21 46.27 10.68
CA SER A 80 -21.28 47.28 10.70
C SER A 80 -22.62 46.77 11.23
N PHE A 81 -22.65 45.56 11.80
CA PHE A 81 -23.88 44.91 12.23
C PHE A 81 -23.86 44.57 13.72
N ALA A 82 -24.98 44.81 14.39
CA ALA A 82 -25.25 44.28 15.73
C ALA A 82 -26.10 43.01 15.60
N ILE A 83 -25.67 41.93 16.22
CA ILE A 83 -26.22 40.58 16.05
C ILE A 83 -26.76 40.10 17.40
N SER A 84 -27.97 39.56 17.39
CA SER A 84 -28.64 39.06 18.60
C SER A 84 -28.01 37.76 19.10
N GLN A 85 -27.48 37.76 20.33
CA GLN A 85 -26.99 36.52 20.95
C GLN A 85 -28.15 35.55 21.22
N SER A 86 -29.31 36.05 21.66
CA SER A 86 -30.51 35.23 21.88
C SER A 86 -30.97 34.50 20.62
N TRP A 87 -30.87 35.15 19.46
CA TRP A 87 -31.17 34.51 18.18
C TRP A 87 -30.13 33.46 17.81
N VAL A 88 -28.84 33.76 17.97
CA VAL A 88 -27.74 32.81 17.70
C VAL A 88 -27.88 31.58 18.60
N SER A 89 -28.17 31.75 19.90
CA SER A 89 -28.40 30.62 20.80
C SER A 89 -29.60 29.76 20.40
N LYS A 90 -30.67 30.33 19.83
CA LYS A 90 -31.77 29.52 19.27
C LYS A 90 -31.29 28.67 18.09
N VAL A 91 -30.47 29.25 17.20
CA VAL A 91 -29.85 28.51 16.08
C VAL A 91 -28.95 27.40 16.61
N GLU A 92 -28.12 27.67 17.62
CA GLU A 92 -27.27 26.65 18.25
C GLU A 92 -28.09 25.49 18.83
N GLN A 93 -29.19 25.78 19.54
CA GLN A 93 -30.08 24.76 20.09
C GLN A 93 -30.80 23.94 19.00
N ASP A 94 -31.23 24.60 17.91
CA ASP A 94 -31.79 23.90 16.76
C ASP A 94 -30.74 22.98 16.10
N CYS A 95 -29.50 23.44 15.96
CA CYS A 95 -28.39 22.63 15.45
C CYS A 95 -28.11 21.41 16.34
N ILE A 96 -28.06 21.60 17.66
CA ILE A 96 -27.87 20.53 18.65
C ILE A 96 -28.96 19.49 18.49
N ARG A 97 -30.24 19.91 18.45
CA ARG A 97 -31.38 19.00 18.27
C ARG A 97 -31.28 18.20 16.98
N ILE A 98 -30.90 18.83 15.86
CA ILE A 98 -30.72 18.14 14.58
C ILE A 98 -29.62 17.09 14.69
N LEU A 99 -28.48 17.44 15.30
CA LEU A 99 -27.37 16.49 15.49
C LEU A 99 -27.75 15.30 16.37
N GLU A 100 -28.55 15.51 17.41
CA GLU A 100 -29.04 14.46 18.30
C GLU A 100 -30.07 13.53 17.63
N GLN A 101 -30.97 14.09 16.83
CA GLN A 101 -32.08 13.33 16.23
C GLN A 101 -31.69 12.63 14.93
N GLU A 102 -30.86 13.27 14.10
CA GLU A 102 -30.54 12.81 12.76
C GLU A 102 -29.14 12.19 12.68
N GLY A 103 -28.23 12.47 13.61
CA GLY A 103 -26.93 11.78 13.73
C GLY A 103 -25.95 11.93 12.56
N CYS A 104 -26.28 12.75 11.56
CA CYS A 104 -25.65 12.69 10.24
C CYS A 104 -24.53 13.72 10.09
N THR A 105 -24.83 14.97 9.72
CA THR A 105 -23.86 16.01 9.34
C THR A 105 -24.61 17.32 9.25
N LEU A 106 -24.00 18.44 9.65
CA LEU A 106 -24.65 19.75 9.62
C LEU A 106 -23.70 20.84 9.11
N ASP A 107 -24.20 21.69 8.23
CA ASP A 107 -23.59 22.98 7.91
C ASP A 107 -24.34 24.11 8.60
N VAL A 108 -23.72 24.69 9.64
CA VAL A 108 -24.31 25.80 10.40
C VAL A 108 -24.52 27.05 9.52
N THR A 109 -23.73 27.24 8.45
CA THR A 109 -23.92 28.37 7.54
C THR A 109 -25.22 28.26 6.76
N GLU A 110 -25.62 27.04 6.36
CA GLU A 110 -26.90 26.79 5.70
C GLU A 110 -28.09 26.99 6.65
N VAL A 111 -27.94 26.59 7.92
CA VAL A 111 -28.99 26.81 8.95
C VAL A 111 -29.22 28.30 9.20
N ILE A 112 -28.15 29.10 9.24
CA ILE A 112 -28.22 30.56 9.32
C ILE A 112 -28.87 31.13 8.04
N GLY A 113 -28.43 30.65 6.88
CA GLY A 113 -28.95 31.03 5.57
C GLY A 113 -28.90 32.54 5.31
N SER A 114 -29.89 33.06 4.60
CA SER A 114 -29.98 34.50 4.25
C SER A 114 -30.49 35.39 5.39
N ARG A 115 -30.59 34.87 6.62
CA ARG A 115 -31.13 35.61 7.78
C ARG A 115 -30.12 36.60 8.36
N LEU A 116 -28.84 36.43 8.04
CA LEU A 116 -27.77 37.35 8.38
C LEU A 116 -27.10 37.92 7.11
N PRO A 117 -26.49 39.10 7.20
CA PRO A 117 -25.68 39.66 6.11
C PRO A 117 -24.52 38.73 5.73
N PRO A 118 -24.21 38.54 4.44
CA PRO A 118 -23.16 37.62 3.98
C PRO A 118 -21.79 37.83 4.64
N SER A 119 -21.42 39.09 4.92
CA SER A 119 -20.14 39.44 5.56
C SER A 119 -20.02 38.99 7.02
N THR A 120 -21.13 38.57 7.64
CA THR A 120 -21.19 38.17 9.05
C THR A 120 -21.40 36.66 9.26
N ILE A 121 -21.90 35.96 8.23
CA ILE A 121 -22.32 34.55 8.34
C ILE A 121 -21.16 33.67 8.81
N ASP A 122 -19.99 33.75 8.20
CA ASP A 122 -18.87 32.86 8.54
C ASP A 122 -18.37 33.07 9.97
N ILE A 123 -18.36 34.33 10.44
CA ILE A 123 -17.93 34.69 11.80
C ILE A 123 -18.91 34.13 12.82
N ILE A 124 -20.21 34.32 12.59
CA ILE A 124 -21.25 33.83 13.51
C ILE A 124 -21.34 32.30 13.45
N ALA A 125 -21.27 31.70 12.27
CA ALA A 125 -21.26 30.25 12.11
C ALA A 125 -20.04 29.62 12.81
N ALA A 126 -18.86 30.25 12.76
CA ALA A 126 -17.69 29.78 13.48
C ALA A 126 -17.91 29.80 15.00
N LYS A 127 -18.42 30.92 15.56
CA LYS A 127 -18.75 31.03 16.98
C LYS A 127 -19.79 29.99 17.41
N ALA A 128 -20.85 29.84 16.64
CA ALA A 128 -21.90 28.86 16.91
C ALA A 128 -21.36 27.42 16.87
N LYS A 129 -20.51 27.07 15.90
CA LYS A 129 -19.86 25.74 15.83
C LYS A 129 -19.04 25.46 17.09
N ASP A 130 -18.25 26.44 17.54
CA ASP A 130 -17.41 26.27 18.73
C ASP A 130 -18.27 26.11 20.01
N ALA A 131 -19.37 26.87 20.12
CA ALA A 131 -20.34 26.74 21.21
C ALA A 131 -21.04 25.36 21.22
N ILE A 132 -21.47 24.88 20.04
CA ILE A 132 -22.08 23.56 19.89
C ILE A 132 -21.09 22.46 20.31
N ILE A 133 -19.85 22.50 19.82
CA ILE A 133 -18.81 21.52 20.18
C ILE A 133 -18.54 21.54 21.69
N ALA A 134 -18.46 22.74 22.29
CA ALA A 134 -18.29 22.88 23.73
C ALA A 134 -19.46 22.29 24.53
N ASN A 135 -20.70 22.47 24.08
CA ASN A 135 -21.89 21.90 24.72
C ASN A 135 -21.85 20.35 24.73
N PHE A 136 -21.56 19.72 23.59
CA PHE A 136 -21.42 18.26 23.52
C PHE A 136 -20.23 17.74 24.34
N SER A 137 -19.15 18.52 24.47
CA SER A 137 -17.98 18.14 25.27
C SER A 137 -18.25 18.11 26.78
N GLN A 138 -19.29 18.81 27.26
CA GLN A 138 -19.69 18.80 28.68
C GLN A 138 -20.47 17.53 29.07
N HIS A 139 -21.06 16.83 28.09
CA HIS A 139 -21.85 15.63 28.31
C HIS A 139 -20.99 14.38 28.10
N SER A 140 -20.45 13.81 29.18
CA SER A 140 -19.51 12.68 29.12
C SER A 140 -20.08 11.39 28.51
N GLU A 141 -21.40 11.23 28.51
CA GLU A 141 -22.09 10.04 27.96
C GLU A 141 -22.69 10.27 26.56
N GLY A 142 -22.58 11.48 26.01
CA GLY A 142 -23.17 11.84 24.71
C GLY A 142 -22.26 11.59 23.50
N PRO A 143 -22.81 11.61 22.27
CA PRO A 143 -22.01 11.52 21.05
C PRO A 143 -21.07 12.73 20.94
N LYS A 144 -19.79 12.49 20.65
CA LYS A 144 -18.83 13.57 20.42
C LYS A 144 -19.05 14.19 19.05
N ILE A 145 -18.95 15.52 18.98
CA ILE A 145 -19.06 16.29 17.74
C ILE A 145 -17.68 16.76 17.31
N VAL A 146 -17.41 16.66 16.01
CA VAL A 146 -16.13 16.99 15.39
C VAL A 146 -16.33 17.89 14.17
N ARG A 147 -15.33 18.74 13.91
CA ARG A 147 -15.33 19.66 12.77
C ARG A 147 -14.61 19.04 11.58
N VAL A 148 -15.22 19.11 10.40
CA VAL A 148 -14.63 18.67 9.13
C VAL A 148 -14.87 19.75 8.09
N GLY A 149 -13.86 20.59 7.85
CA GLY A 149 -13.98 21.76 6.98
C GLY A 149 -15.11 22.70 7.47
N PRO A 150 -16.09 23.06 6.62
CA PRO A 150 -17.23 23.87 7.04
C PRO A 150 -18.26 23.08 7.86
N LEU A 151 -18.20 21.75 7.92
CA LEU A 151 -19.24 20.92 8.54
C LEU A 151 -18.93 20.60 9.99
N ILE A 152 -19.98 20.32 10.76
CA ILE A 152 -19.91 19.60 12.04
C ILE A 152 -20.67 18.29 11.92
N LEU A 153 -20.14 17.22 12.50
CA LEU A 153 -20.74 15.89 12.46
C LEU A 153 -20.39 15.11 13.72
N THR A 154 -21.11 14.00 13.94
CA THR A 154 -20.82 13.04 14.99
C THR A 154 -19.50 12.31 14.72
N GLU A 155 -18.78 11.92 15.76
CA GLU A 155 -17.57 11.11 15.65
C GLU A 155 -17.86 9.79 14.93
N THR A 156 -18.99 9.15 15.21
CA THR A 156 -19.43 7.94 14.51
C THR A 156 -19.56 8.13 13.00
N ARG A 157 -20.13 9.27 12.54
CA ARG A 157 -20.21 9.54 11.10
C ARG A 157 -18.83 9.79 10.49
N ARG A 158 -17.94 10.48 11.22
CA ARG A 158 -16.56 10.75 10.77
C ARG A 158 -15.84 9.44 10.57
N ASP A 159 -15.90 8.56 11.55
CA ASP A 159 -15.18 7.29 11.55
C ASP A 159 -15.73 6.37 10.45
N GLY A 160 -17.07 6.31 10.27
CA GLY A 160 -17.66 5.61 9.13
C GLY A 160 -17.19 6.17 7.76
N ALA A 161 -17.05 7.49 7.62
CA ALA A 161 -16.52 8.09 6.40
C ALA A 161 -15.02 7.79 6.19
N LEU A 162 -14.24 7.66 7.26
CA LEU A 162 -12.83 7.22 7.21
C LEU A 162 -12.72 5.74 6.83
N ASP A 163 -13.61 4.89 7.33
CA ASP A 163 -13.69 3.48 6.96
C ASP A 163 -14.02 3.32 5.47
N GLU A 164 -15.00 4.09 4.96
CA GLU A 164 -15.34 4.12 3.54
C GLU A 164 -14.14 4.55 2.67
N LEU A 165 -13.44 5.64 3.06
CA LEU A 165 -12.22 6.08 2.37
C LEU A 165 -11.12 5.03 2.39
N SER A 166 -10.96 4.32 3.51
CA SER A 166 -10.01 3.22 3.65
C SER A 166 -10.39 2.05 2.74
N GLY A 167 -11.69 1.78 2.58
CA GLY A 167 -12.24 0.85 1.60
C GLY A 167 -11.84 1.20 0.17
N TYR A 168 -11.95 2.47 -0.24
CA TYR A 168 -11.51 2.90 -1.57
C TYR A 168 -9.99 2.78 -1.78
N ALA A 169 -9.20 3.13 -0.76
CA ALA A 169 -7.75 2.94 -0.83
C ALA A 169 -7.37 1.46 -0.97
N LYS A 170 -8.07 0.57 -0.26
CA LYS A 170 -7.92 -0.87 -0.40
C LYS A 170 -8.32 -1.35 -1.81
N GLU A 171 -9.44 -0.88 -2.35
CA GLU A 171 -9.90 -1.24 -3.69
C GLU A 171 -8.90 -0.78 -4.78
N ASP A 172 -8.31 0.41 -4.66
CA ASP A 172 -7.22 0.86 -5.55
C ASP A 172 -6.00 -0.07 -5.47
N ALA A 173 -5.61 -0.47 -4.25
CA ALA A 173 -4.49 -1.38 -4.03
C ALA A 173 -4.75 -2.76 -4.68
N GLU A 174 -5.93 -3.33 -4.44
CA GLU A 174 -6.36 -4.61 -5.01
C GLU A 174 -6.43 -4.55 -6.54
N GLY A 175 -6.99 -3.47 -7.10
CA GLY A 175 -7.06 -3.25 -8.53
C GLY A 175 -5.67 -3.15 -9.17
N GLN A 176 -4.76 -2.39 -8.55
CA GLN A 176 -3.38 -2.28 -9.02
C GLN A 176 -2.61 -3.60 -8.92
N TRP A 177 -2.85 -4.39 -7.87
CA TRP A 177 -2.24 -5.72 -7.72
C TRP A 177 -2.75 -6.70 -8.77
N ARG A 178 -4.07 -6.77 -8.97
CA ARG A 178 -4.68 -7.62 -10.00
C ARG A 178 -4.17 -7.26 -11.39
N GLY A 179 -4.06 -5.97 -11.69
CA GLY A 179 -3.45 -5.52 -12.95
C GLY A 179 -1.97 -5.91 -13.12
N LEU A 180 -1.22 -6.20 -12.05
CA LEU A 180 0.12 -6.78 -12.17
C LEU A 180 0.08 -8.27 -12.45
N GLN A 181 -0.92 -8.98 -11.91
CA GLN A 181 -1.10 -10.40 -12.17
C GLN A 181 -1.48 -10.63 -13.64
N ASP A 182 -2.34 -9.75 -14.18
CA ASP A 182 -2.80 -9.81 -15.56
C ASP A 182 -1.71 -9.40 -16.56
N ASP A 183 -0.88 -8.40 -16.21
CA ASP A 183 0.32 -8.03 -16.98
C ASP A 183 1.56 -7.89 -16.07
N PRO A 184 2.29 -9.00 -15.83
CA PRO A 184 3.51 -9.00 -15.02
C PRO A 184 4.66 -8.19 -15.63
N THR A 185 4.56 -7.82 -16.91
CA THR A 185 5.61 -7.10 -17.64
C THR A 185 5.39 -5.59 -17.66
N ARG A 186 4.28 -5.10 -17.09
CA ARG A 186 3.97 -3.68 -17.09
C ARG A 186 5.10 -2.86 -16.45
N ALA A 187 5.39 -1.73 -17.07
CA ALA A 187 6.43 -0.81 -16.59
C ALA A 187 6.01 0.00 -15.35
N GLU A 188 4.70 0.15 -15.13
CA GLU A 188 4.18 0.97 -14.04
C GLU A 188 4.19 0.22 -12.70
N ASP A 189 4.96 0.75 -11.76
CA ASP A 189 4.94 0.30 -10.37
C ASP A 189 3.64 0.70 -9.67
N ILE A 190 3.23 -0.14 -8.73
CA ILE A 190 2.16 0.18 -7.79
C ILE A 190 2.54 1.46 -7.05
N LYS A 191 1.59 2.38 -6.93
CA LYS A 191 1.76 3.62 -6.18
C LYS A 191 0.44 4.01 -5.54
N PHE A 192 0.48 4.65 -4.39
CA PHE A 192 -0.69 5.36 -3.88
C PHE A 192 -0.89 6.67 -4.67
N ALA A 193 -2.14 7.02 -4.97
CA ALA A 193 -2.47 8.32 -5.53
C ALA A 193 -3.82 8.79 -5.02
N ARG A 194 -3.80 9.91 -4.29
CA ARG A 194 -4.98 10.54 -3.72
C ARG A 194 -6.10 10.79 -4.75
N GLU A 195 -5.75 11.20 -5.97
CA GLU A 195 -6.74 11.47 -7.03
C GLU A 195 -7.52 10.21 -7.46
N ARG A 196 -6.92 9.01 -7.36
CA ARG A 196 -7.65 7.77 -7.66
C ARG A 196 -8.67 7.44 -6.59
N VAL A 197 -8.29 7.59 -5.32
CA VAL A 197 -9.24 7.46 -4.20
C VAL A 197 -10.37 8.49 -4.35
N LYS A 198 -10.03 9.74 -4.67
CA LYS A 198 -11.02 10.81 -4.90
C LYS A 198 -12.00 10.49 -6.02
N ALA A 199 -11.53 9.86 -7.11
CA ALA A 199 -12.37 9.47 -8.24
C ALA A 199 -13.38 8.37 -7.90
N MET A 200 -13.13 7.57 -6.86
CA MET A 200 -14.06 6.54 -6.38
C MET A 200 -15.17 7.11 -5.46
N ILE A 201 -15.00 8.34 -4.96
CA ILE A 201 -15.97 8.96 -4.06
C ILE A 201 -17.24 9.38 -4.83
N PRO A 202 -18.43 8.88 -4.45
CA PRO A 202 -19.68 9.25 -5.10
C PRO A 202 -19.95 10.76 -5.09
N PRO A 203 -20.72 11.33 -6.04
CA PRO A 203 -21.06 12.76 -6.05
C PRO A 203 -21.62 13.28 -4.73
N THR A 204 -22.39 12.45 -4.01
CA THR A 204 -22.98 12.75 -2.69
C THR A 204 -21.97 12.69 -1.52
N GLY A 205 -20.76 12.18 -1.72
CA GLY A 205 -19.74 11.98 -0.68
C GLY A 205 -18.97 13.24 -0.29
N LEU A 206 -19.65 14.28 0.17
CA LEU A 206 -19.02 15.56 0.56
C LEU A 206 -18.06 15.38 1.75
N VAL A 207 -18.47 14.66 2.79
CA VAL A 207 -17.67 14.45 4.02
C VAL A 207 -16.35 13.76 3.69
N GLN A 208 -16.39 12.71 2.86
CA GLN A 208 -15.22 11.95 2.42
C GLN A 208 -14.25 12.85 1.64
N ARG A 209 -14.75 13.74 0.77
CA ARG A 209 -13.90 14.70 0.05
C ARG A 209 -13.20 15.67 1.00
N LEU A 210 -13.95 16.25 1.93
CA LEU A 210 -13.40 17.19 2.92
C LEU A 210 -12.39 16.51 3.86
N LEU A 211 -12.63 15.25 4.24
CA LEU A 211 -11.66 14.46 5.01
C LEU A 211 -10.41 14.16 4.20
N LEU A 212 -10.55 13.81 2.92
CA LEU A 212 -9.42 13.53 2.04
C LEU A 212 -8.52 14.76 1.81
N ASP A 213 -9.06 15.98 1.93
CA ASP A 213 -8.28 17.23 1.93
C ASP A 213 -7.36 17.38 3.16
N GLN A 214 -7.59 16.61 4.22
CA GLN A 214 -6.78 16.65 5.42
C GLN A 214 -5.54 15.76 5.28
N ARG A 215 -4.36 16.37 5.41
CA ARG A 215 -3.07 15.66 5.31
C ARG A 215 -2.92 14.44 6.24
N PRO A 216 -3.41 14.45 7.50
CA PRO A 216 -3.35 13.26 8.36
C PRO A 216 -4.14 12.09 7.79
N VAL A 217 -5.33 12.35 7.22
CA VAL A 217 -6.17 11.32 6.60
C VAL A 217 -5.49 10.75 5.37
N GLU A 218 -4.95 11.60 4.49
CA GLU A 218 -4.20 11.16 3.31
C GLU A 218 -3.06 10.20 3.68
N LYS A 219 -2.31 10.52 4.74
CA LYS A 219 -1.22 9.67 5.22
C LYS A 219 -1.74 8.31 5.73
N THR A 220 -2.82 8.29 6.49
CA THR A 220 -3.44 7.05 6.98
C THR A 220 -3.93 6.18 5.82
N LEU A 221 -4.51 6.77 4.78
CA LEU A 221 -4.94 6.04 3.58
C LEU A 221 -3.75 5.48 2.80
N GLU A 222 -2.65 6.23 2.70
CA GLU A 222 -1.40 5.74 2.11
C GLU A 222 -0.85 4.54 2.91
N GLU A 223 -0.85 4.60 4.24
CA GLU A 223 -0.43 3.50 5.11
C GLU A 223 -1.32 2.25 4.92
N HIS A 224 -2.65 2.42 4.86
CA HIS A 224 -3.59 1.33 4.59
C HIS A 224 -3.42 0.72 3.18
N PHE A 225 -3.18 1.56 2.18
CA PHE A 225 -2.87 1.13 0.81
C PHE A 225 -1.63 0.23 0.81
N TRP A 226 -0.52 0.69 1.40
CA TRP A 226 0.72 -0.09 1.43
C TRP A 226 0.63 -1.33 2.31
N SER A 227 -0.14 -1.29 3.41
CA SER A 227 -0.42 -2.46 4.22
C SER A 227 -1.16 -3.53 3.41
N THR A 228 -2.13 -3.13 2.61
CA THR A 228 -2.86 -4.03 1.70
C THR A 228 -1.93 -4.65 0.65
N ILE A 229 -1.08 -3.84 0.01
CA ILE A 229 -0.09 -4.35 -0.95
C ILE A 229 0.88 -5.34 -0.29
N SER A 230 1.37 -5.02 0.91
CA SER A 230 2.28 -5.90 1.67
C SER A 230 1.64 -7.25 2.00
N ALA A 231 0.34 -7.27 2.29
CA ALA A 231 -0.42 -8.51 2.51
C ALA A 231 -0.50 -9.40 1.26
N PHE A 232 -0.42 -8.82 0.05
CA PHE A 232 -0.32 -9.58 -1.20
C PHE A 232 1.13 -9.94 -1.57
N GLU A 233 2.09 -9.05 -1.30
CA GLU A 233 3.50 -9.30 -1.57
C GLU A 233 4.06 -10.46 -0.74
N THR A 234 3.66 -10.58 0.53
CA THR A 234 4.18 -11.61 1.45
C THR A 234 3.99 -13.04 0.92
N PRO A 235 2.77 -13.53 0.61
CA PRO A 235 2.59 -14.88 0.07
C PRO A 235 3.23 -15.04 -1.32
N ASN A 236 3.23 -13.99 -2.16
CA ASN A 236 3.91 -14.06 -3.47
C ASN A 236 5.43 -14.25 -3.32
N GLU A 237 6.05 -13.59 -2.34
CA GLU A 237 7.48 -13.76 -2.02
C GLU A 237 7.77 -15.15 -1.43
N GLU A 238 6.88 -15.71 -0.63
CA GLU A 238 7.00 -17.08 -0.11
C GLU A 238 6.91 -18.11 -1.23
N ASP A 239 5.93 -17.99 -2.13
CA ASP A 239 5.79 -18.86 -3.30
C ASP A 239 7.01 -18.79 -4.22
N PHE A 240 7.53 -17.57 -4.45
CA PHE A 240 8.78 -17.38 -5.17
C PHE A 240 9.96 -18.06 -4.47
N ALA A 241 10.09 -17.91 -3.15
CA ALA A 241 11.17 -18.50 -2.38
C ALA A 241 11.15 -20.03 -2.45
N MET A 242 9.98 -20.65 -2.32
CA MET A 242 9.80 -22.10 -2.47
C MET A 242 10.20 -22.56 -3.87
N TYR A 243 9.67 -21.92 -4.91
CA TYR A 243 9.99 -22.22 -6.30
C TYR A 243 11.50 -22.08 -6.59
N TRP A 244 12.10 -20.98 -6.15
CA TRP A 244 13.52 -20.69 -6.35
C TRP A 244 14.43 -21.69 -5.63
N THR A 245 14.04 -22.10 -4.43
CA THR A 245 14.76 -23.10 -3.64
C THR A 245 14.74 -24.45 -4.35
N ASP A 246 13.55 -24.93 -4.72
CA ASP A 246 13.36 -26.24 -5.38
C ASP A 246 14.06 -26.30 -6.75
N ARG A 247 13.85 -25.28 -7.60
CA ARG A 247 14.29 -25.32 -8.99
C ARG A 247 15.75 -24.95 -9.19
N LEU A 248 16.31 -24.12 -8.32
CA LEU A 248 17.65 -23.55 -8.51
C LEU A 248 18.58 -23.84 -7.34
N LEU A 249 18.27 -23.42 -6.12
CA LEU A 249 19.24 -23.49 -5.01
C LEU A 249 19.61 -24.92 -4.66
N THR A 250 18.60 -25.78 -4.50
CA THR A 250 18.81 -27.18 -4.13
C THR A 250 19.59 -27.91 -5.22
N ARG A 251 19.23 -27.70 -6.50
CA ARG A 251 19.95 -28.28 -7.64
C ARG A 251 21.40 -27.78 -7.74
N TRP A 252 21.62 -26.48 -7.57
CA TRP A 252 22.95 -25.87 -7.56
C TRP A 252 23.82 -26.44 -6.42
N ALA A 253 23.25 -26.55 -5.22
CA ALA A 253 23.94 -27.09 -4.06
C ALA A 253 24.31 -28.58 -4.26
N VAL A 254 23.37 -29.42 -4.71
CA VAL A 254 23.65 -30.84 -5.00
C VAL A 254 24.76 -31.00 -6.05
N TYR A 255 24.79 -30.15 -7.08
CA TYR A 255 25.87 -30.17 -8.07
C TYR A 255 27.22 -29.71 -7.51
N ASN A 256 27.25 -28.66 -6.70
CA ASN A 256 28.50 -28.23 -6.06
C ASN A 256 29.03 -29.24 -5.05
N THR A 257 28.16 -29.91 -4.29
CA THR A 257 28.57 -31.01 -3.40
C THR A 257 29.20 -32.16 -4.20
N GLY A 258 28.61 -32.52 -5.35
CA GLY A 258 29.17 -33.54 -6.23
C GLY A 258 30.48 -33.11 -6.90
N LEU A 259 30.63 -31.83 -7.22
CA LEU A 259 31.89 -31.28 -7.72
C LEU A 259 32.98 -31.32 -6.65
N ALA A 260 32.65 -30.98 -5.40
CA ALA A 260 33.59 -30.96 -4.28
C ALA A 260 34.15 -32.34 -3.93
N SER A 261 33.47 -33.43 -4.30
CA SER A 261 33.99 -34.80 -4.11
C SER A 261 35.02 -35.23 -5.16
N ILE A 262 35.27 -34.42 -6.20
CA ILE A 262 36.27 -34.71 -7.24
C ILE A 262 37.66 -34.38 -6.71
N THR A 263 38.50 -35.41 -6.55
CA THR A 263 39.87 -35.28 -6.03
C THR A 263 40.92 -34.90 -7.09
N ASP A 264 40.67 -35.18 -8.38
CA ASP A 264 41.54 -34.78 -9.48
C ASP A 264 41.33 -33.30 -9.81
N GLN A 265 42.32 -32.45 -9.53
CA GLN A 265 42.21 -31.00 -9.70
C GLN A 265 41.85 -30.59 -11.14
N LYS A 266 42.45 -31.24 -12.15
CA LYS A 266 42.21 -30.89 -13.55
C LYS A 266 40.78 -31.24 -13.97
N LEU A 267 40.25 -32.36 -13.48
CA LEU A 267 38.87 -32.76 -13.70
C LEU A 267 37.91 -31.84 -12.93
N TYR A 268 38.24 -31.49 -11.68
CA TYR A 268 37.50 -30.53 -10.87
C TYR A 268 37.35 -29.20 -11.62
N ASP A 269 38.45 -28.62 -12.10
CA ASP A 269 38.41 -27.33 -12.83
C ASP A 269 37.54 -27.44 -14.09
N GLN A 270 37.70 -28.52 -14.88
CA GLN A 270 36.93 -28.73 -16.12
C GLN A 270 35.43 -28.95 -15.89
N LEU A 271 35.06 -29.62 -14.80
CA LEU A 271 33.66 -29.83 -14.42
C LEU A 271 33.07 -28.56 -13.77
N GLY A 272 33.88 -27.81 -13.02
CA GLY A 272 33.52 -26.51 -12.47
C GLY A 272 33.16 -25.51 -13.57
N ASP A 273 34.01 -25.38 -14.60
CA ASP A 273 33.73 -24.53 -15.76
C ASP A 273 32.44 -24.95 -16.49
N LEU A 274 32.23 -26.26 -16.64
CA LEU A 274 31.02 -26.81 -17.26
C LEU A 274 29.76 -26.48 -16.45
N LEU A 275 29.81 -26.69 -15.12
CA LEU A 275 28.71 -26.40 -14.21
C LEU A 275 28.40 -24.90 -14.17
N ALA A 276 29.43 -24.06 -14.10
CA ALA A 276 29.26 -22.62 -14.11
C ALA A 276 28.66 -22.11 -15.43
N THR A 277 29.10 -22.68 -16.57
CA THR A 277 28.51 -22.37 -17.88
C THR A 277 27.03 -22.74 -17.94
N TYR A 278 26.67 -23.94 -17.47
CA TYR A 278 25.27 -24.38 -17.39
C TYR A 278 24.43 -23.47 -16.49
N ALA A 279 24.97 -23.09 -15.32
CA ALA A 279 24.24 -22.23 -14.42
C ALA A 279 24.02 -20.82 -14.98
N HIS A 280 25.06 -20.28 -15.61
CA HIS A 280 25.07 -18.95 -16.23
C HIS A 280 24.10 -18.86 -17.42
N LYS A 281 24.14 -19.84 -18.33
CA LYS A 281 23.39 -19.78 -19.60
C LYS A 281 21.99 -20.38 -19.54
N ASP A 282 21.81 -21.40 -18.71
CA ASP A 282 20.58 -22.19 -18.71
C ASP A 282 19.85 -22.10 -17.36
N LEU A 283 20.47 -22.57 -16.25
CA LEU A 283 19.75 -22.74 -14.98
C LEU A 283 19.16 -21.44 -14.44
N ILE A 284 19.98 -20.38 -14.31
CA ILE A 284 19.53 -19.11 -13.74
C ILE A 284 18.56 -18.39 -14.69
N PRO A 285 18.86 -18.23 -16.00
CA PRO A 285 17.93 -17.58 -16.93
C PRO A 285 16.60 -18.31 -17.10
N ASP A 286 16.61 -19.65 -17.25
CA ASP A 286 15.40 -20.46 -17.42
C ASP A 286 14.52 -20.42 -16.16
N THR A 287 15.12 -20.61 -14.97
CA THR A 287 14.38 -20.54 -13.71
C THR A 287 13.74 -19.16 -13.55
N THR A 288 14.50 -18.11 -13.89
CA THR A 288 14.03 -16.73 -13.83
C THR A 288 12.87 -16.46 -14.79
N ALA A 289 13.00 -16.89 -16.05
CA ALA A 289 11.96 -16.72 -17.07
C ALA A 289 10.66 -17.45 -16.66
N LYS A 290 10.78 -18.68 -16.16
CA LYS A 290 9.63 -19.46 -15.69
C LYS A 290 8.98 -18.86 -14.44
N ALA A 291 9.76 -18.37 -13.48
CA ALA A 291 9.22 -17.66 -12.32
C ALA A 291 8.37 -16.45 -12.73
N ARG A 292 8.85 -15.67 -13.71
CA ARG A 292 8.10 -14.53 -14.27
C ARG A 292 6.82 -14.98 -14.96
N ALA A 293 6.91 -16.02 -15.81
CA ALA A 293 5.76 -16.55 -16.53
C ALA A 293 4.67 -17.13 -15.61
N GLN A 294 5.04 -17.60 -14.41
CA GLN A 294 4.12 -18.09 -13.40
C GLN A 294 3.57 -16.98 -12.48
N GLY A 295 3.93 -15.72 -12.68
CA GLY A 295 3.49 -14.62 -11.82
C GLY A 295 4.10 -14.66 -10.41
N LEU A 296 5.26 -15.29 -10.23
CA LEU A 296 5.97 -15.34 -8.94
C LEU A 296 6.86 -14.12 -8.70
N VAL A 297 6.98 -13.22 -9.67
CA VAL A 297 7.90 -12.07 -9.62
C VAL A 297 7.09 -10.78 -9.69
N LEU A 298 6.14 -10.60 -8.76
CA LEU A 298 5.26 -9.42 -8.74
C LEU A 298 5.74 -8.36 -7.77
N SER A 299 6.21 -8.77 -6.58
CA SER A 299 6.68 -7.83 -5.56
C SER A 299 7.78 -6.93 -6.10
N ARG A 300 7.76 -5.67 -5.65
CA ARG A 300 8.75 -4.67 -6.10
C ARG A 300 10.18 -5.09 -5.72
N LYS A 301 10.32 -5.67 -4.52
CA LYS A 301 11.59 -6.20 -3.99
C LYS A 301 12.10 -7.35 -4.87
N THR A 302 11.24 -8.31 -5.21
CA THR A 302 11.60 -9.46 -6.06
C THR A 302 12.03 -9.04 -7.45
N ARG A 303 11.25 -8.21 -8.13
CA ARG A 303 11.59 -7.67 -9.47
C ARG A 303 12.96 -6.97 -9.48
N LYS A 304 13.19 -6.06 -8.53
CA LYS A 304 14.43 -5.27 -8.44
C LYS A 304 15.67 -6.14 -8.20
N ASN A 305 15.61 -7.05 -7.23
CA ASN A 305 16.74 -7.90 -6.87
C ASN A 305 17.05 -8.93 -7.96
N LEU A 306 16.03 -9.46 -8.63
CA LEU A 306 16.18 -10.40 -9.74
C LEU A 306 16.81 -9.72 -10.95
N ALA A 307 16.39 -8.50 -11.30
CA ALA A 307 17.04 -7.70 -12.33
C ALA A 307 18.52 -7.43 -12.01
N ARG A 308 18.84 -7.15 -10.73
CA ARG A 308 20.21 -6.99 -10.27
C ARG A 308 21.02 -8.30 -10.39
N LEU A 309 20.43 -9.45 -10.06
CA LEU A 309 21.08 -10.75 -10.24
C LEU A 309 21.39 -11.00 -11.71
N SER A 310 20.41 -10.81 -12.60
CA SER A 310 20.61 -10.94 -14.06
C SER A 310 21.74 -10.03 -14.54
N SER A 311 21.75 -8.76 -14.14
CA SER A 311 22.82 -7.83 -14.52
C SER A 311 24.22 -8.26 -14.05
N ILE A 312 24.34 -8.84 -12.84
CA ILE A 312 25.61 -9.36 -12.32
C ILE A 312 26.08 -10.58 -13.13
N VAL A 313 25.15 -11.49 -13.41
CA VAL A 313 25.40 -12.70 -14.21
C VAL A 313 25.81 -12.32 -15.64
N ASP A 314 25.09 -11.40 -16.28
CA ASP A 314 25.33 -10.98 -17.67
C ASP A 314 26.59 -10.13 -17.86
N ALA A 315 26.99 -9.34 -16.86
CA ALA A 315 28.17 -8.48 -16.95
C ALA A 315 29.49 -9.28 -17.02
N THR A 316 29.46 -10.55 -16.65
CA THR A 316 30.66 -11.38 -16.54
C THR A 316 30.78 -12.31 -17.76
N LYS A 317 31.86 -12.17 -18.54
CA LYS A 317 32.11 -13.03 -19.72
C LYS A 317 32.42 -14.49 -19.37
N SER A 318 32.92 -14.75 -18.18
CA SER A 318 33.18 -16.09 -17.63
C SER A 318 32.97 -16.05 -16.11
N ALA A 319 31.83 -16.57 -15.64
CA ALA A 319 31.58 -16.73 -14.22
C ALA A 319 32.04 -18.13 -13.80
N ASP A 320 32.86 -18.23 -12.75
CA ASP A 320 33.19 -19.50 -12.12
C ASP A 320 32.13 -19.90 -11.06
N THR A 321 32.23 -21.11 -10.51
CA THR A 321 31.26 -21.62 -9.52
C THR A 321 31.28 -20.81 -8.22
N THR A 322 32.44 -20.26 -7.83
CA THR A 322 32.62 -19.45 -6.61
C THR A 322 31.93 -18.09 -6.72
N TYR A 323 32.09 -17.42 -7.87
CA TYR A 323 31.44 -16.16 -8.19
C TYR A 323 29.92 -16.34 -8.24
N LEU A 324 29.43 -17.38 -8.93
CA LEU A 324 28.00 -17.66 -9.03
C LEU A 324 27.38 -17.97 -7.66
N SER A 325 28.05 -18.79 -6.85
CA SER A 325 27.61 -19.07 -5.47
C SER A 325 27.54 -17.78 -4.64
N SER A 326 28.54 -16.91 -4.76
CA SER A 326 28.57 -15.63 -4.07
C SER A 326 27.46 -14.66 -4.52
N ALA A 327 27.12 -14.67 -5.83
CA ALA A 327 26.03 -13.87 -6.38
C ALA A 327 24.66 -14.39 -5.90
N LEU A 328 24.47 -15.71 -5.91
CA LEU A 328 23.26 -16.37 -5.42
C LEU A 328 23.07 -16.17 -3.92
N ASP A 329 24.12 -16.31 -3.10
CA ASP A 329 24.05 -16.06 -1.65
C ASP A 329 23.64 -14.62 -1.34
N LYS A 330 24.21 -13.64 -2.07
CA LYS A 330 23.82 -12.23 -1.94
C LYS A 330 22.37 -11.99 -2.35
N PHE A 331 21.88 -12.69 -3.37
CA PHE A 331 20.49 -12.63 -3.80
C PHE A 331 19.55 -13.23 -2.74
N ASN A 332 19.83 -14.46 -2.29
CA ASN A 332 19.02 -15.18 -1.30
C ASN A 332 18.90 -14.40 0.01
N LYS A 333 20.02 -13.86 0.52
CA LYS A 333 20.03 -13.00 1.72
C LYS A 333 19.12 -11.77 1.57
N LYS A 334 19.10 -11.15 0.38
CA LYS A 334 18.22 -9.99 0.11
C LYS A 334 16.76 -10.37 -0.07
N GLN A 335 16.50 -11.63 -0.44
CA GLN A 335 15.15 -12.16 -0.58
C GLN A 335 14.62 -12.82 0.69
N ASN A 336 15.44 -12.93 1.74
CA ASN A 336 15.12 -13.74 2.92
C ASN A 336 14.85 -15.22 2.57
N ILE A 337 15.50 -15.73 1.52
CA ILE A 337 15.42 -17.15 1.16
C ILE A 337 16.44 -17.90 2.02
N ALA A 338 15.95 -18.84 2.83
CA ALA A 338 16.80 -19.70 3.63
C ALA A 338 17.62 -20.65 2.75
N SER A 339 18.82 -21.00 3.21
CA SER A 339 19.60 -22.05 2.56
C SER A 339 18.87 -23.39 2.64
N PRO A 340 18.97 -24.27 1.63
CA PRO A 340 18.38 -25.60 1.67
C PRO A 340 18.85 -26.38 2.90
N SER A 341 17.93 -27.07 3.57
CA SER A 341 18.26 -27.96 4.69
C SER A 341 18.99 -29.23 4.19
N PRO A 342 19.77 -29.90 5.04
CA PRO A 342 20.40 -31.19 4.69
C PRO A 342 19.40 -32.21 4.17
N ASP A 343 18.22 -32.31 4.79
CA ASP A 343 17.15 -33.22 4.37
C ASP A 343 16.58 -32.86 2.98
N SER A 344 16.42 -31.56 2.70
CA SER A 344 15.99 -31.09 1.38
C SER A 344 17.01 -31.43 0.28
N LEU A 345 18.30 -31.28 0.59
CA LEU A 345 19.38 -31.66 -0.33
C LEU A 345 19.41 -33.17 -0.58
N ALA A 346 19.24 -33.99 0.46
CA ALA A 346 19.18 -35.44 0.34
C ALA A 346 17.97 -35.88 -0.50
N ALA A 347 16.78 -35.33 -0.22
CA ALA A 347 15.56 -35.62 -0.98
C ALA A 347 15.71 -35.21 -2.47
N ALA A 348 16.33 -34.07 -2.74
CA ALA A 348 16.56 -33.63 -4.11
C ALA A 348 17.61 -34.46 -4.85
N LYS A 349 18.69 -34.88 -4.17
CA LYS A 349 19.63 -35.88 -4.71
C LYS A 349 18.88 -37.15 -5.11
N GLN A 350 18.03 -37.67 -4.23
CA GLN A 350 17.23 -38.87 -4.52
C GLN A 350 16.28 -38.66 -5.70
N SER A 351 15.61 -37.50 -5.78
CA SER A 351 14.76 -37.14 -6.92
C SER A 351 15.55 -37.07 -8.24
N MET A 352 16.75 -36.48 -8.21
CA MET A 352 17.65 -36.42 -9.36
C MET A 352 18.12 -37.81 -9.80
N LEU A 353 18.48 -38.67 -8.84
CA LEU A 353 18.85 -40.07 -9.10
C LEU A 353 17.69 -40.86 -9.69
N ALA A 354 16.48 -40.73 -9.14
CA ALA A 354 15.29 -41.39 -9.65
C ALA A 354 14.98 -40.95 -11.10
N ASP A 355 15.15 -39.67 -11.43
CA ASP A 355 15.00 -39.20 -12.81
C ASP A 355 16.08 -39.76 -13.73
N MET A 356 17.35 -39.83 -13.29
CA MET A 356 18.43 -40.45 -14.05
C MET A 356 18.18 -41.95 -14.29
N LEU A 357 17.74 -42.69 -13.27
CA LEU A 357 17.37 -44.10 -13.37
C LEU A 357 16.22 -44.32 -14.35
N ARG A 358 15.17 -43.48 -14.27
CA ARG A 358 14.05 -43.51 -15.20
C ARG A 358 14.50 -43.25 -16.64
N ARG A 359 15.44 -42.32 -16.86
CA ARG A 359 16.03 -42.05 -18.19
C ARG A 359 16.84 -43.23 -18.69
N LEU A 360 17.64 -43.86 -17.83
CA LEU A 360 18.43 -45.04 -18.14
C LEU A 360 17.54 -46.21 -18.61
N GLN A 361 16.38 -46.40 -17.97
CA GLN A 361 15.40 -47.43 -18.35
C GLN A 361 14.65 -47.13 -19.65
N LYS A 362 14.45 -45.86 -19.99
CA LYS A 362 13.63 -45.42 -21.15
C LYS A 362 14.44 -45.05 -22.39
N GLN A 363 15.77 -45.01 -22.31
CA GLN A 363 16.60 -44.54 -23.41
C GLN A 363 16.62 -45.50 -24.61
N LYS A 364 16.57 -44.91 -25.81
CA LYS A 364 16.60 -45.64 -27.08
C LYS A 364 17.98 -46.28 -27.29
N ALA A 365 18.01 -47.37 -28.07
CA ALA A 365 19.25 -48.10 -28.40
C ALA A 365 20.32 -47.22 -29.08
N SER A 366 19.93 -46.10 -29.68
CA SER A 366 20.81 -45.21 -30.46
C SER A 366 21.62 -44.22 -29.61
N ASP A 367 21.49 -44.22 -28.28
CA ASP A 367 22.08 -43.19 -27.41
C ASP A 367 23.08 -43.78 -26.38
N GLY A 368 23.93 -44.69 -26.84
CA GLY A 368 24.89 -45.42 -26.00
C GLY A 368 25.79 -44.54 -25.11
N PRO A 369 26.40 -43.45 -25.63
CA PRO A 369 27.22 -42.56 -24.81
C PRO A 369 26.45 -41.85 -23.69
N VAL A 370 25.18 -41.50 -23.90
CA VAL A 370 24.36 -40.84 -22.87
C VAL A 370 23.88 -41.85 -21.83
N LEU A 371 23.53 -43.07 -22.25
CA LEU A 371 23.25 -44.20 -21.35
C LEU A 371 24.45 -44.44 -20.42
N PHE A 372 25.65 -44.53 -20.99
CA PHE A 372 26.87 -44.75 -20.23
C PHE A 372 27.21 -43.60 -19.29
N LEU A 373 27.09 -42.35 -19.73
CA LEU A 373 27.24 -41.18 -18.86
C LEU A 373 26.26 -41.24 -17.69
N THR A 374 24.98 -41.54 -17.96
CA THR A 374 23.93 -41.60 -16.94
C THR A 374 24.23 -42.67 -15.90
N LEU A 375 24.65 -43.87 -16.33
CA LEU A 375 25.10 -44.94 -15.43
C LEU A 375 26.25 -44.46 -14.53
N VAL A 376 27.33 -43.95 -15.11
CA VAL A 376 28.51 -43.53 -14.35
C VAL A 376 28.17 -42.39 -13.38
N SER A 377 27.33 -41.45 -13.78
CA SER A 377 26.83 -40.38 -12.90
C SER A 377 26.02 -40.92 -11.72
N VAL A 378 25.15 -41.91 -11.94
CA VAL A 378 24.37 -42.57 -10.87
C VAL A 378 25.30 -43.33 -9.92
N LEU A 379 26.21 -44.14 -10.43
CA LEU A 379 27.16 -44.90 -9.61
C LEU A 379 28.05 -43.98 -8.78
N TYR A 380 28.53 -42.88 -9.37
CA TYR A 380 29.32 -41.89 -8.65
C TYR A 380 28.51 -41.17 -7.57
N ALA A 381 27.26 -40.81 -7.86
CA ALA A 381 26.39 -40.15 -6.89
C ALA A 381 25.91 -41.07 -5.75
N LYS A 382 25.91 -42.40 -5.92
CA LYS A 382 25.65 -43.32 -4.79
C LYS A 382 26.74 -43.25 -3.72
N GLN A 383 27.98 -43.04 -4.15
CA GLN A 383 29.17 -43.03 -3.29
C GLN A 383 29.48 -41.66 -2.67
N ASN A 384 28.77 -40.60 -3.03
CA ASN A 384 29.07 -39.22 -2.63
C ASN A 384 27.79 -38.44 -2.30
N ASP A 385 27.87 -37.41 -1.47
CA ASP A 385 26.69 -36.64 -1.01
C ASP A 385 26.03 -35.75 -2.09
N GLY A 386 26.62 -35.68 -3.28
CA GLY A 386 26.11 -34.88 -4.39
C GLY A 386 26.09 -35.62 -5.72
N VAL A 387 25.66 -34.91 -6.76
CA VAL A 387 25.60 -35.42 -8.14
C VAL A 387 26.54 -34.58 -8.98
N VAL A 388 27.34 -35.17 -9.85
CA VAL A 388 28.23 -34.40 -10.75
C VAL A 388 27.47 -34.00 -12.01
N TYR A 389 27.50 -32.70 -12.34
CA TYR A 389 27.07 -32.24 -13.66
C TYR A 389 28.16 -32.51 -14.70
N ALA A 390 27.91 -33.43 -15.63
CA ALA A 390 28.89 -33.87 -16.61
C ALA A 390 28.28 -34.07 -18.01
N THR A 391 29.15 -34.10 -19.01
CA THR A 391 28.84 -34.47 -20.40
C THR A 391 29.62 -35.74 -20.77
N GLY A 392 29.25 -36.40 -21.88
CA GLY A 392 29.80 -37.71 -22.25
C GLY A 392 31.33 -37.78 -22.32
N LYS A 393 31.99 -36.66 -22.65
CA LYS A 393 33.47 -36.55 -22.68
C LYS A 393 34.15 -36.80 -21.33
N PHE A 394 33.43 -36.64 -20.22
CA PHE A 394 33.94 -36.82 -18.86
C PHE A 394 33.64 -38.20 -18.27
N ALA A 395 32.73 -38.98 -18.87
CA ALA A 395 32.33 -40.29 -18.35
C ALA A 395 33.52 -41.25 -18.11
N PRO A 396 34.54 -41.35 -19.01
CA PRO A 396 35.70 -42.21 -18.76
C PRO A 396 36.56 -41.75 -17.58
N LYS A 397 36.61 -40.44 -17.30
CA LYS A 397 37.37 -39.90 -16.16
C LYS A 397 36.62 -40.15 -14.86
N LEU A 398 35.29 -39.98 -14.85
CA LEU A 398 34.45 -40.32 -13.71
C LEU A 398 34.48 -41.81 -13.38
N LEU A 399 34.48 -42.68 -14.40
CA LEU A 399 34.65 -44.13 -14.19
C LEU A 399 35.96 -44.46 -13.49
N LYS A 400 37.08 -43.81 -13.84
CA LYS A 400 38.36 -44.06 -13.16
C LYS A 400 38.30 -43.77 -11.65
N LEU A 401 37.51 -42.77 -11.23
CA LEU A 401 37.31 -42.45 -9.81
C LEU A 401 36.51 -43.53 -9.07
N LEU A 402 35.72 -44.34 -9.78
CA LEU A 402 34.94 -45.44 -9.22
C LEU A 402 35.75 -46.73 -9.02
N LYS A 403 37.00 -46.80 -9.50
CA LYS A 403 37.81 -48.04 -9.48
C LYS A 403 38.02 -48.63 -8.08
N GLY A 404 38.11 -47.78 -7.04
CA GLY A 404 38.25 -48.24 -5.66
C GLY A 404 36.93 -48.47 -4.92
N ALA A 405 35.81 -48.01 -5.48
CA ALA A 405 34.49 -48.12 -4.87
C ALA A 405 33.69 -49.29 -5.44
N LEU A 406 33.89 -49.61 -6.72
CA LEU A 406 33.29 -50.79 -7.36
C LEU A 406 34.23 -51.99 -7.18
N GLY A 407 33.67 -53.19 -6.95
CA GLY A 407 34.44 -54.42 -6.97
C GLY A 407 35.02 -54.70 -8.37
N ASP A 408 36.15 -55.43 -8.46
CA ASP A 408 36.87 -55.67 -9.72
C ASP A 408 35.98 -56.23 -10.84
N GLU A 409 35.04 -57.13 -10.50
CA GLU A 409 34.10 -57.70 -11.47
C GLU A 409 33.09 -56.66 -12.00
N GLN A 410 32.53 -55.83 -11.11
CA GLN A 410 31.60 -54.77 -11.49
C GLN A 410 32.32 -53.70 -12.33
N PHE A 411 33.54 -53.33 -11.92
CA PHE A 411 34.35 -52.37 -12.65
C PHE A 411 34.69 -52.88 -14.07
N GLY A 412 35.07 -54.15 -14.20
CA GLY A 412 35.32 -54.79 -15.50
C GLY A 412 34.09 -54.78 -16.42
N LYS A 413 32.90 -55.03 -15.87
CA LYS A 413 31.63 -54.94 -16.63
C LYS A 413 31.35 -53.52 -17.12
N VAL A 414 31.54 -52.51 -16.27
CA VAL A 414 31.32 -51.11 -16.66
C VAL A 414 32.34 -50.63 -17.70
N GLU A 415 33.60 -51.09 -17.63
CA GLU A 415 34.60 -50.84 -18.68
C GLU A 415 34.24 -51.50 -20.02
N ALA A 416 33.68 -52.73 -20.01
CA ALA A 416 33.19 -53.36 -21.24
C ALA A 416 32.02 -52.57 -21.86
N TRP A 417 31.06 -52.12 -21.03
CA TRP A 417 29.96 -51.26 -21.49
C TRP A 417 30.44 -49.91 -22.01
N LYS A 418 31.52 -49.35 -21.46
CA LYS A 418 32.13 -48.11 -21.97
C LYS A 418 32.57 -48.25 -23.42
N GLU A 419 33.29 -49.31 -23.75
CA GLU A 419 33.77 -49.52 -25.11
C GLU A 419 32.60 -49.83 -26.06
N ALA A 420 31.63 -50.65 -25.63
CA ALA A 420 30.41 -50.92 -26.41
C ALA A 420 29.55 -49.65 -26.63
N ALA A 421 29.49 -48.74 -25.65
CA ALA A 421 28.78 -47.47 -25.76
C ALA A 421 29.44 -46.54 -26.78
N LYS A 422 30.78 -46.51 -26.85
CA LYS A 422 31.52 -45.71 -27.84
C LYS A 422 31.33 -46.22 -29.26
N SER A 423 31.30 -47.54 -29.46
CA SER A 423 31.04 -48.17 -30.77
C SER A 423 29.55 -48.24 -31.10
N ASN A 424 28.67 -47.73 -30.24
CA ASN A 424 27.21 -47.81 -30.36
C ASN A 424 26.71 -49.26 -30.59
N SER A 425 27.39 -50.22 -29.97
CA SER A 425 27.15 -51.66 -30.10
C SER A 425 26.56 -52.29 -28.83
N LEU A 426 25.98 -51.47 -27.94
CA LEU A 426 25.31 -51.95 -26.74
C LEU A 426 24.11 -52.84 -27.08
N SER A 427 24.15 -54.08 -26.63
CA SER A 427 23.05 -55.02 -26.79
C SER A 427 21.85 -54.65 -25.91
N ALA A 428 20.73 -55.37 -26.06
CA ALA A 428 19.60 -55.24 -25.14
C ALA A 428 19.92 -55.77 -23.74
N GLU A 429 20.80 -56.76 -23.65
CA GLU A 429 21.27 -57.34 -22.39
C GLU A 429 22.18 -56.37 -21.64
N ASP A 430 23.11 -55.72 -22.35
CA ASP A 430 23.98 -54.68 -21.77
C ASP A 430 23.15 -53.56 -21.15
N ARG A 431 22.13 -53.07 -21.88
CA ARG A 431 21.25 -52.00 -21.38
C ARG A 431 20.47 -52.42 -20.13
N ARG A 432 20.03 -53.68 -20.08
CA ARG A 432 19.35 -54.21 -18.90
C ARG A 432 20.32 -54.33 -17.72
N GLY A 433 21.52 -54.85 -17.96
CA GLY A 433 22.57 -54.93 -16.94
C GLY A 433 22.98 -53.56 -16.40
N MET A 434 23.09 -52.54 -17.26
CA MET A 434 23.34 -51.16 -16.83
C MET A 434 22.22 -50.65 -15.91
N ALA A 435 20.96 -50.91 -16.25
CA ALA A 435 19.83 -50.51 -15.42
C ALA A 435 19.77 -51.28 -14.09
N GLU A 436 20.10 -52.57 -14.09
CA GLU A 436 20.15 -53.40 -12.88
C GLU A 436 21.26 -52.94 -11.93
N MET A 437 22.47 -52.69 -12.45
CA MET A 437 23.59 -52.16 -11.66
C MET A 437 23.32 -50.74 -11.13
N ALA A 438 22.62 -49.91 -11.90
CA ALA A 438 22.20 -48.60 -11.41
C ALA A 438 21.13 -48.69 -10.32
N ASN A 439 20.32 -49.76 -10.27
CA ASN A 439 19.27 -49.98 -9.28
C ASN A 439 19.70 -50.80 -8.06
N SER A 440 20.83 -51.52 -8.10
CA SER A 440 21.30 -52.28 -6.95
C SER A 440 21.64 -51.32 -5.80
N GLU A 441 20.89 -51.37 -4.70
CA GLU A 441 21.33 -50.73 -3.45
C GLU A 441 22.62 -51.42 -3.01
N ASP A 442 23.66 -50.64 -2.73
CA ASP A 442 24.92 -51.19 -2.25
C ASP A 442 24.65 -51.84 -0.88
N SER A 443 24.83 -53.17 -0.82
CA SER A 443 24.83 -53.98 0.41
C SER A 443 25.97 -53.62 1.34
#